data_AF-Q3Z7A0-F1
#
_entry.id   AF-Q3Z7A0-F1
#
_cell.length_a   1.000
_cell.length_b   1.000
_cell.length_c   1.000
_cell.angle_alpha   90.00
_cell.angle_beta   90.00
_cell.angle_gamma   90.00
#
_symmetry.space_group_name_H-M   'P 1'
#
loop_
_entity.id
_entity.type
_entity.pdbx_description
1 polymer ?
#
loop_
_entity_poly.entity_id
_entity_poly.type
_entity_poly.pdbx_seq_one_letter_code
_entity_poly.pdbx_strand_id
1 'polypeptide(L)'
;MRFYTESERAETEKEMPELLVGTVSDYFAHPGVAGIDLIDQLKVGDTIRIEGHTTDFEQEVDSIQINHANLTEAKAGDSVGIRVCDRVRPGDMVYKVT
;
A
#
# COMPACT_ATOMS: atom_id res chain seq x y z
N MET A 1 11.91 29.60 39.89
CA MET A 1 13.24 29.77 39.27
C MET A 1 13.92 28.41 39.34
N ARG A 2 14.05 27.56 38.31
CA ARG A 2 13.99 27.61 36.84
C ARG A 2 12.93 26.60 36.35
N PHE A 3 11.97 26.96 35.51
CA PHE A 3 12.04 26.87 34.05
C PHE A 3 12.68 25.56 33.55
N TYR A 4 11.83 24.55 33.30
CA TYR A 4 11.99 23.55 32.23
C TYR A 4 10.62 23.37 31.57
N THR A 5 10.31 24.35 30.72
CA THR A 5 9.60 24.11 29.47
C THR A 5 10.53 23.31 28.57
N GLU A 6 10.32 22.00 28.54
CA GLU A 6 10.66 21.13 27.40
C GLU A 6 9.30 20.60 26.92
N SER A 7 8.68 21.37 26.04
CA SER A 7 8.83 21.23 24.59
C SER A 7 7.95 20.08 24.11
N GLU A 8 6.84 20.48 23.48
CA GLU A 8 6.12 19.73 22.46
C GLU A 8 6.42 18.23 22.44
N ARG A 9 5.59 17.45 23.15
CA ARG A 9 5.35 16.08 22.69
C ARG A 9 4.62 16.21 21.37
N ALA A 10 5.44 16.21 20.33
CA ALA A 10 5.15 16.27 18.92
C ALA A 10 3.74 15.80 18.57
N GLU A 11 2.93 16.76 18.14
CA GLU A 11 1.87 16.56 17.16
C GLU A 11 2.55 16.24 15.82
N THR A 12 2.72 14.97 15.48
CA THR A 12 3.22 14.47 14.18
C THR A 12 2.95 12.96 14.19
N GLU A 13 2.29 12.25 13.28
CA GLU A 13 1.79 12.38 11.91
C GLU A 13 0.48 11.55 11.88
N LYS A 14 -0.55 11.83 11.07
CA LYS A 14 -0.57 11.40 9.66
C LYS A 14 -1.72 12.11 8.93
N GLU A 15 -1.50 13.37 8.54
CA GLU A 15 -2.04 13.87 7.27
C GLU A 15 -0.99 13.61 6.19
N MET A 16 -0.51 12.36 6.07
CA MET A 16 0.01 11.95 4.78
C MET A 16 -1.24 11.74 3.93
N PRO A 17 -1.36 12.38 2.75
CA PRO A 17 -2.44 12.09 1.83
C PRO A 17 -2.29 10.62 1.41
N GLU A 18 -2.93 9.74 2.18
CA GLU A 18 -3.12 8.34 1.85
C GLU A 18 -4.10 8.31 0.69
N LEU A 19 -3.55 8.15 -0.51
CA LEU A 19 -4.35 8.16 -1.72
C LEU A 19 -4.81 6.72 -1.96
N LEU A 20 -6.12 6.47 -1.90
CA LEU A 20 -6.65 5.15 -2.23
C LEU A 20 -6.24 4.84 -3.68
N VAL A 21 -5.35 3.88 -3.85
CA VAL A 21 -4.83 3.49 -5.18
C VAL A 21 -5.49 2.24 -5.70
N GLY A 22 -6.11 1.44 -4.83
CA GLY A 22 -6.79 0.23 -5.25
C GLY A 22 -7.45 -0.55 -4.12
N THR A 23 -8.05 -1.66 -4.51
CA THR A 23 -8.67 -2.62 -3.60
C THR A 23 -8.17 -4.02 -3.94
N VAL A 24 -7.93 -4.85 -2.93
CA VAL A 24 -7.54 -6.25 -3.15
C VAL A 24 -8.74 -7.03 -3.69
N SER A 25 -8.55 -7.67 -4.83
CA SER A 25 -9.58 -8.44 -5.53
C SER A 25 -9.38 -9.93 -5.32
N ASP A 26 -8.11 -10.37 -5.32
CA ASP A 26 -7.73 -11.76 -5.14
C ASP A 26 -6.41 -11.88 -4.38
N TYR A 27 -6.21 -13.00 -3.69
CA TYR A 27 -4.95 -13.28 -3.02
C TYR A 27 -4.49 -14.72 -3.30
N PHE A 28 -3.34 -14.84 -3.96
CA PHE A 28 -2.71 -16.10 -4.27
C PHE A 28 -1.77 -16.51 -3.14
N ALA A 29 -2.28 -17.31 -2.20
CA ALA A 29 -1.52 -17.79 -1.05
C ALA A 29 -0.31 -18.68 -1.38
N HIS A 30 -0.30 -19.33 -2.55
CA HIS A 30 0.82 -20.20 -2.99
C HIS A 30 2.08 -19.39 -3.34
N PRO A 31 2.01 -18.37 -4.23
CA PRO A 31 3.13 -17.49 -4.52
C PRO A 31 3.26 -16.28 -3.58
N GLY A 32 2.28 -16.03 -2.70
CA GLY A 32 2.24 -14.84 -1.83
C GLY A 32 2.00 -13.54 -2.60
N VAL A 33 1.12 -13.59 -3.61
CA VAL A 33 0.84 -12.46 -4.50
C VAL A 33 -0.58 -11.97 -4.26
N ALA A 34 -0.72 -10.67 -4.00
CA ALA A 34 -2.00 -9.97 -3.95
C ALA A 34 -2.34 -9.45 -5.34
N GLY A 35 -3.53 -9.82 -5.84
CA GLY A 35 -4.18 -9.20 -6.97
C GLY A 35 -4.94 -7.97 -6.49
N ILE A 36 -4.50 -6.78 -6.89
CA ILE A 36 -5.09 -5.51 -6.52
C ILE A 36 -5.68 -4.89 -7.79
N ASP A 37 -6.96 -4.55 -7.75
CA ASP A 37 -7.57 -3.70 -8.77
C ASP A 37 -7.22 -2.25 -8.47
N LEU A 38 -6.41 -1.66 -9.33
CA LEU A 38 -6.04 -0.27 -9.20
C LEU A 38 -7.17 0.63 -9.64
N ILE A 39 -7.46 1.65 -8.85
CA ILE A 39 -8.33 2.77 -9.20
C ILE A 39 -7.53 4.01 -9.61
N ASP A 40 -6.25 4.08 -9.22
CA ASP A 40 -5.32 5.13 -9.60
C ASP A 40 -3.98 4.54 -10.07
N GLN A 41 -3.10 5.39 -10.60
CA GLN A 41 -1.80 4.96 -11.09
C GLN A 41 -0.84 4.68 -9.93
N LEU A 42 -0.11 3.56 -10.04
CA LEU A 42 0.88 3.13 -9.05
C LEU A 42 2.20 2.82 -9.77
N LYS A 43 3.34 3.21 -9.19
CA LYS A 43 4.66 2.91 -9.74
C LYS A 43 5.43 1.97 -8.82
N VAL A 44 6.35 1.23 -9.43
CA VAL A 44 7.36 0.46 -8.70
C VAL A 44 8.25 1.44 -7.93
N GLY A 45 8.49 1.16 -6.65
CA GLY A 45 9.18 2.04 -5.70
C GLY A 45 8.28 3.00 -4.93
N ASP A 46 6.96 3.00 -5.19
CA ASP A 46 6.02 3.71 -4.32
C ASP A 46 5.80 2.92 -3.02
N THR A 47 5.62 3.64 -1.91
CA THR A 47 5.19 3.04 -0.64
C THR A 47 3.68 2.91 -0.62
N ILE A 48 3.19 1.69 -0.40
CA ILE A 48 1.78 1.40 -0.21
C ILE A 48 1.50 0.91 1.20
N ARG A 49 0.35 1.28 1.72
CA ARG A 49 -0.23 0.79 2.95
C ARG A 49 -1.43 -0.06 2.60
N ILE A 50 -1.42 -1.31 3.04
CA ILE A 50 -2.57 -2.20 2.92
C ILE A 50 -3.27 -2.21 4.26
N GLU A 51 -4.53 -1.81 4.27
CA GLU A 51 -5.40 -1.85 5.43
C GLU A 51 -6.54 -2.85 5.17
N GLY A 52 -6.48 -3.96 5.88
CA GLY A 52 -7.46 -5.02 5.83
C GLY A 52 -8.14 -5.25 7.16
N HIS A 53 -8.99 -6.26 7.19
CA HIS A 53 -9.74 -6.61 8.40
C HIS A 53 -8.88 -7.11 9.57
N THR A 54 -7.74 -7.72 9.28
CA THR A 54 -6.85 -8.33 10.27
C THR A 54 -5.38 -8.02 10.04
N THR A 55 -5.08 -7.22 9.02
CA THR A 55 -3.72 -7.01 8.54
C THR A 55 -3.59 -5.55 8.14
N ASP A 56 -2.71 -4.82 8.81
CA ASP A 56 -2.34 -3.46 8.50
C ASP A 56 -0.83 -3.36 8.42
N PHE A 57 -0.29 -3.10 7.23
CA PHE A 57 1.14 -2.94 7.05
C PHE A 57 1.46 -2.03 5.87
N GLU A 58 2.64 -1.44 5.93
CA GLU A 58 3.23 -0.65 4.87
C GLU A 58 4.31 -1.47 4.19
N GLN A 59 4.35 -1.42 2.86
CA GLN A 59 5.41 -2.00 2.07
C GLN A 59 5.73 -1.13 0.86
N GLU A 60 6.96 -1.24 0.40
CA GLU A 60 7.36 -0.68 -0.89
C GLU A 60 6.98 -1.65 -2.01
N VAL A 61 6.63 -1.11 -3.17
CA VAL A 61 6.33 -1.92 -4.35
C VAL A 61 7.63 -2.32 -5.04
N ASP A 62 8.12 -3.54 -4.78
CA ASP A 62 9.32 -4.07 -5.43
C ASP A 62 9.12 -4.40 -6.92
N SER A 63 7.94 -4.91 -7.27
CA SER A 63 7.64 -5.37 -8.62
C SER A 63 6.15 -5.42 -8.87
N ILE A 64 5.73 -4.96 -10.05
CA ILE A 64 4.34 -5.04 -10.52
C ILE A 64 4.26 -6.01 -11.72
N GLN A 65 3.32 -6.94 -11.65
CA GLN A 65 2.98 -7.85 -12.74
C GLN A 65 1.53 -7.67 -13.20
N ILE A 66 1.32 -7.44 -14.49
CA ILE A 66 -0.01 -7.35 -15.10
C ILE A 66 -0.03 -8.30 -16.30
N ASN A 67 -0.96 -9.27 -16.36
CA ASN A 67 -1.13 -10.16 -17.51
C ASN A 67 0.19 -10.77 -18.05
N HIS A 68 1.06 -11.27 -17.15
CA HIS A 68 2.41 -11.79 -17.46
C HIS A 68 3.45 -10.76 -17.97
N ALA A 69 3.13 -9.47 -17.98
CA ALA A 69 4.08 -8.39 -18.25
C ALA A 69 4.56 -7.76 -16.94
N ASN A 70 5.87 -7.58 -16.80
CA ASN A 70 6.43 -6.73 -15.75
C ASN A 70 6.33 -5.28 -16.22
N LEU A 71 5.71 -4.43 -15.42
CA LEU A 71 5.58 -3.00 -15.70
C LEU A 71 6.18 -2.19 -14.56
N THR A 72 6.75 -1.04 -14.88
CA THR A 72 7.24 -0.07 -13.88
C THR A 72 6.12 0.82 -13.36
N GLU A 73 5.04 0.94 -14.13
CA GLU A 73 3.88 1.77 -13.82
C GLU A 73 2.62 0.99 -14.16
N ALA A 74 1.65 1.04 -13.27
CA ALA A 74 0.34 0.45 -13.44
C ALA A 74 -0.72 1.54 -13.49
N LYS A 75 -1.75 1.32 -14.30
CA LYS A 75 -2.78 2.32 -14.57
C LYS A 75 -4.03 2.03 -13.77
N ALA A 76 -4.79 3.09 -13.52
CA ALA A 76 -6.17 3.00 -13.06
C ALA A 76 -6.98 2.06 -13.97
N GLY A 77 -7.60 1.05 -13.40
CA GLY A 77 -8.41 0.04 -14.07
C GLY A 77 -7.70 -1.29 -14.36
N ASP A 78 -6.39 -1.38 -14.14
CA ASP A 78 -5.65 -2.63 -14.31
C ASP A 78 -5.57 -3.42 -13.00
N SER A 79 -5.69 -4.75 -13.11
CA SER A 79 -5.43 -5.67 -12.00
C SER A 79 -3.93 -5.99 -11.94
N VAL A 80 -3.28 -5.55 -10.88
CA VAL A 80 -1.85 -5.80 -10.64
C VAL A 80 -1.64 -6.93 -9.65
N GLY A 81 -0.71 -7.83 -9.97
CA GLY A 81 -0.11 -8.75 -9.02
C GLY A 81 1.08 -8.10 -8.35
N ILE A 82 1.00 -7.88 -7.04
CA ILE A 82 2.11 -7.42 -6.20
C ILE A 82 2.43 -8.49 -5.16
N ARG A 83 3.72 -8.78 -4.97
CA ARG A 83 4.15 -9.65 -3.88
C ARG A 83 3.98 -8.91 -2.57
N VAL A 84 3.29 -9.54 -1.63
CA VAL A 84 3.04 -8.96 -0.31
C VAL A 84 3.82 -9.71 0.77
N CYS A 85 4.27 -8.97 1.77
CA CYS A 85 4.98 -9.53 2.92
C CYS A 85 4.06 -10.39 3.80
N ASP A 86 2.78 -10.03 3.86
CA ASP A 86 1.77 -10.69 4.67
C ASP A 86 0.52 -11.05 3.84
N ARG A 87 -0.29 -11.94 4.40
CA ARG A 87 -1.52 -12.42 3.79
C ARG A 87 -2.58 -11.33 3.80
N VAL A 88 -3.08 -11.01 2.61
CA VAL A 88 -4.22 -10.13 2.40
C VAL A 88 -5.46 -10.92 2.00
N ARG A 89 -6.62 -10.30 2.12
CA ARG A 89 -7.92 -10.86 1.74
C ARG A 89 -8.61 -9.98 0.70
N PRO A 90 -9.48 -10.57 -0.14
CA PRO A 90 -10.31 -9.78 -1.04
C PRO A 90 -11.17 -8.80 -0.23
N GLY A 91 -11.15 -7.53 -0.64
CA GLY A 91 -11.81 -6.41 0.05
C GLY A 91 -10.87 -5.53 0.88
N ASP A 92 -9.60 -5.91 1.07
CA ASP A 92 -8.64 -5.04 1.75
C ASP A 92 -8.35 -3.79 0.90
N MET A 93 -8.20 -2.63 1.56
CA MET A 93 -7.98 -1.35 0.89
C MET A 93 -6.49 -1.07 0.77
N VAL A 94 -6.08 -0.53 -0.38
CA VAL A 94 -4.69 -0.18 -0.66
C VAL A 94 -4.57 1.32 -0.82
N TYR A 95 -3.78 1.92 0.05
CA TYR A 95 -3.46 3.33 0.07
C TYR A 95 -2.02 3.53 -0.35
N LYS A 96 -1.74 4.58 -1.12
CA LYS A 96 -0.38 5.02 -1.40
C LYS A 96 0.00 6.09 -0.39
N VAL A 97 1.14 5.90 0.24
CA VAL A 97 1.74 6.87 1.14
C VAL A 97 2.66 7.75 0.29
N THR A 98 2.39 9.06 0.28
CA THR A 98 3.09 10.05 -0.57
C THR A 98 3.85 11.06 0.26
#